data_AF-A0A2S4Z4E9-F1
#
_entry.id   AF-A0A2S4Z4E9-F1
#
_cell.length_a   1.000
_cell.length_b   1.000
_cell.length_c   1.000
_cell.angle_alpha   90.00
_cell.angle_beta   90.00
_cell.angle_gamma   90.00
#
_symmetry.space_group_name_H-M   'P 1'
#
loop_
_entity.id
_entity.type
_entity.pdbx_description
1 polymer ?
#
loop_
_entity_poly.entity_id
_entity_poly.type
_entity_poly.pdbx_seq_one_letter_code
_entity_poly.pdbx_strand_id
1 'polypeptide(L)'
;MITELAVERVEFTCGSCWHSWSVDYDVQRYRDSLDAEWEVFYRDNTAVPSPYTPQGAPPCEHCGRRWVGRLAARRPVPLPGDAEAPRSRVQVEGADRPERHAAPMLHAAGHPQPQPGARAAQASMKPSR
;
A
#
# COMPACT_ATOMS: atom_id res chain seq x y z
N MET A 1 3.82 -1.66 -21.14
CA MET A 1 4.33 -2.80 -20.34
C MET A 1 4.45 -2.35 -18.90
N ILE A 2 3.83 -3.08 -17.95
CA ILE A 2 4.05 -2.82 -16.52
C ILE A 2 5.50 -3.15 -16.18
N THR A 3 6.18 -2.19 -15.58
CA THR A 3 7.58 -2.33 -15.12
C THR A 3 7.65 -2.56 -13.62
N GLU A 4 6.62 -2.14 -12.88
CA GLU A 4 6.60 -2.29 -11.43
C GLU A 4 5.16 -2.29 -10.88
N LEU A 5 4.94 -3.09 -9.84
CA LEU A 5 3.81 -2.97 -8.92
C LEU A 5 4.39 -2.75 -7.52
N ALA A 6 3.78 -1.86 -6.73
CA ALA A 6 4.18 -1.63 -5.35
C ALA A 6 2.99 -1.22 -4.49
N VAL A 7 3.13 -1.40 -3.18
CA VAL A 7 2.30 -0.70 -2.20
C VAL A 7 3.15 0.40 -1.58
N GLU A 8 2.67 1.65 -1.63
CA GLU A 8 3.31 2.81 -1.05
C GLU A 8 2.47 3.39 0.08
N ARG A 9 3.06 3.50 1.27
CA ARG A 9 2.47 4.23 2.38
C ARG A 9 2.86 5.67 2.30
N VAL A 10 1.87 6.54 2.20
CA VAL A 10 2.06 7.99 2.17
C VAL A 10 1.54 8.58 3.47
N GLU A 11 2.39 9.33 4.16
CA GLU A 11 2.06 10.10 5.34
C GLU A 11 1.65 11.53 4.97
N PHE A 12 0.63 12.03 5.65
CA PHE A 12 0.11 13.37 5.51
C PHE A 12 0.09 14.04 6.87
N THR A 13 0.37 15.34 6.89
CA THR A 13 0.20 16.19 8.07
C THR A 13 -0.52 17.46 7.66
N CYS A 14 -1.66 17.74 8.27
CA CYS A 14 -2.40 18.94 7.98
C CYS A 14 -1.68 20.16 8.57
N GLY A 15 -1.17 21.06 7.73
CA GLY A 15 -0.57 22.32 8.18
C GLY A 15 -1.54 23.31 8.84
N SER A 16 -2.84 22.98 8.96
CA SER A 16 -3.85 23.84 9.61
C SER A 16 -4.28 23.33 10.99
N CYS A 17 -4.49 22.02 11.15
CA CYS A 17 -4.96 21.42 12.42
C CYS A 17 -3.99 20.40 13.00
N TRP A 18 -2.84 20.18 12.36
CA TRP A 18 -1.77 19.26 12.78
C TRP A 18 -2.16 17.79 12.90
N HIS A 19 -3.36 17.42 12.47
CA HIS A 19 -3.74 16.03 12.32
C HIS A 19 -2.84 15.34 11.30
N SER A 20 -2.32 14.17 11.66
CA SER A 20 -1.49 13.33 10.82
C SER A 20 -2.15 11.98 10.59
N TRP A 21 -2.07 11.51 9.35
CA TRP A 21 -2.64 10.23 8.93
C TRP A 21 -1.76 9.62 7.84
N SER A 22 -1.99 8.34 7.54
CA SER A 22 -1.36 7.68 6.39
C SER A 22 -2.38 6.94 5.56
N VAL A 23 -2.04 6.76 4.28
CA VAL A 23 -2.84 6.03 3.31
C VAL A 23 -1.90 5.14 2.51
N ASP A 24 -2.29 3.87 2.36
CA ASP A 24 -1.60 2.93 1.48
C ASP A 24 -2.17 3.05 0.05
N TYR A 25 -1.29 3.22 -0.92
CA TYR A 25 -1.61 3.29 -2.34
C TYR A 25 -1.05 2.07 -3.05
N ASP A 26 -1.85 1.42 -3.90
CA ASP A 26 -1.31 0.52 -4.90
C ASP A 26 -0.76 1.37 -6.06
N VAL A 27 0.52 1.22 -6.37
CA VAL A 27 1.21 1.98 -7.40
C VAL A 27 1.58 1.03 -8.54
N GLN A 28 1.18 1.40 -9.74
CA GLN A 28 1.61 0.73 -10.96
C GLN A 28 2.51 1.66 -11.75
N ARG A 29 3.71 1.21 -12.12
CA ARG A 29 4.53 1.88 -13.12
C ARG A 29 4.52 1.09 -14.40
N TYR A 30 4.39 1.77 -15.52
CA TYR A 30 4.41 1.16 -16.83
C TYR A 30 5.06 2.08 -17.87
N ARG A 31 5.59 1.48 -18.92
CA ARG A 31 5.99 2.19 -20.14
C ARG A 31 4.93 2.04 -21.21
N ASP A 32 4.61 3.13 -21.90
CA ASP A 32 3.70 3.10 -23.04
C ASP A 32 4.43 2.68 -24.34
N SER A 33 3.74 2.78 -25.49
CA SER A 33 4.32 2.43 -26.80
C SER A 33 5.39 3.41 -27.29
N LEU A 34 5.53 4.57 -26.66
CA LEU A 34 6.52 5.60 -26.96
C LEU A 34 7.68 5.57 -25.97
N ASP A 35 7.77 4.52 -25.15
CA ASP A 35 8.76 4.34 -24.07
C ASP A 35 8.67 5.41 -22.96
N ALA A 36 7.58 6.18 -22.91
CA ALA A 36 7.34 7.11 -21.82
C ALA A 36 6.89 6.35 -20.57
N GLU A 37 7.46 6.74 -19.44
CA GLU A 37 7.17 6.11 -18.15
C GLU A 37 6.03 6.82 -17.43
N TRP A 38 5.09 6.04 -16.92
CA TRP A 38 3.89 6.50 -16.26
C TRP A 38 3.74 5.81 -14.91
N GLU A 39 3.19 6.53 -13.95
CA GLU A 39 2.75 6.00 -12.65
C GLU A 39 1.25 6.21 -12.48
N VAL A 40 0.57 5.21 -11.92
CA VAL A 40 -0.86 5.30 -11.57
C VAL A 40 -1.02 4.85 -10.13
N PHE A 41 -1.72 5.69 -9.36
CA PHE A 41 -2.03 5.44 -7.96
C PHE A 41 -3.47 4.95 -7.85
N TYR A 42 -3.67 3.92 -7.03
CA TYR A 42 -4.98 3.44 -6.65
C TYR A 42 -5.16 3.58 -5.14
N ARG A 43 -6.34 4.04 -4.73
CA ARG A 43 -6.78 4.06 -3.33
C ARG A 43 -8.12 3.33 -3.28
N ASP A 44 -8.23 2.31 -2.41
CA ASP A 44 -9.42 1.47 -2.31
C ASP A 44 -9.90 0.95 -3.69
N ASN A 45 -8.94 0.46 -4.49
CA ASN A 45 -9.16 -0.05 -5.86
C ASN A 45 -9.70 1.00 -6.87
N THR A 46 -9.62 2.29 -6.55
CA THR A 46 -10.01 3.39 -7.45
C THR A 46 -8.79 4.17 -7.90
N ALA A 47 -8.64 4.40 -9.20
CA ALA A 47 -7.57 5.23 -9.73
C ALA A 47 -7.73 6.68 -9.25
N VAL A 48 -6.66 7.26 -8.72
CA VAL A 48 -6.64 8.60 -8.13
C VAL A 48 -5.44 9.39 -8.64
N PRO A 49 -5.50 10.74 -8.62
CA PRO A 49 -4.32 11.55 -8.91
C PRO A 49 -3.22 11.34 -7.87
N SER A 50 -1.98 11.64 -8.25
CA SER A 50 -0.80 11.44 -7.39
C SER A 50 -0.96 12.14 -6.03
N PRO A 51 -0.76 11.44 -4.90
CA PRO A 51 -0.88 12.01 -3.55
C PRO A 51 0.20 13.05 -3.25
N TYR A 52 1.21 13.15 -4.10
CA TYR A 52 2.29 14.13 -4.06
C TYR A 52 1.91 15.45 -4.75
N THR A 53 0.67 15.58 -5.22
CA THR A 53 0.10 16.81 -5.79
C THR A 53 -1.05 17.34 -4.92
N PRO A 54 -1.30 18.66 -4.87
CA PRO A 54 -2.40 19.22 -4.09
C PRO A 54 -3.79 18.65 -4.48
N GLN A 55 -3.99 18.33 -5.76
CA GLN A 55 -5.24 17.79 -6.29
C GLN A 55 -5.44 16.32 -5.92
N GLY A 56 -4.36 15.53 -5.87
CA GLY A 56 -4.42 14.11 -5.50
C GLY A 56 -4.38 13.84 -4.00
N ALA A 57 -3.87 14.79 -3.20
CA ALA A 57 -3.84 14.67 -1.75
C ALA A 57 -5.27 14.53 -1.17
N PRO A 58 -5.53 13.53 -0.31
CA PRO A 58 -6.81 13.41 0.38
C PRO A 58 -7.06 14.61 1.30
N PRO A 59 -8.32 15.04 1.48
CA PRO A 59 -8.65 16.07 2.44
C PRO A 59 -8.41 15.56 3.87
N CYS A 60 -7.94 16.45 4.75
CA CYS A 60 -7.89 16.18 6.18
C CYS A 60 -9.31 15.93 6.71
N GLU A 61 -9.52 14.86 7.46
CA GLU A 61 -10.83 14.51 8.02
C GLU A 61 -11.35 15.54 9.03
N HIS A 62 -10.45 16.28 9.69
CA HIS A 62 -10.83 17.28 10.69
C HIS A 62 -11.21 18.63 10.10
N CYS A 63 -10.55 19.09 9.03
CA CYS A 63 -10.72 20.46 8.53
C CYS A 63 -10.90 20.59 7.02
N GLY A 64 -10.95 19.47 6.28
CA GLY A 64 -11.18 19.41 4.84
C GLY A 64 -10.05 19.92 3.94
N ARG A 65 -9.01 20.55 4.51
CA ARG A 65 -7.87 21.07 3.74
C ARG A 65 -6.97 19.95 3.25
N ARG A 66 -6.40 20.13 2.05
CA ARG A 66 -5.48 19.18 1.42
C ARG A 66 -4.04 19.61 1.60
N TRP A 67 -3.18 18.66 1.92
CA TRP A 67 -1.74 18.83 2.05
C TRP A 67 -1.07 17.66 1.35
N VAL A 68 -0.03 17.92 0.56
CA VAL A 68 0.69 16.87 -0.16
C VAL A 68 1.30 15.88 0.81
N GLY A 69 1.32 14.61 0.39
CA GLY A 69 1.89 13.54 1.20
C GLY A 69 3.39 13.40 1.04
N ARG A 70 3.98 12.58 1.90
CA ARG A 70 5.38 12.12 1.82
C ARG A 70 5.42 10.60 1.85
N LEU A 71 6.22 9.98 0.99
CA LEU A 71 6.44 8.54 1.01
C LEU A 71 7.11 8.15 2.33
N ALA A 72 6.44 7.30 3.10
CA ALA A 72 6.89 6.82 4.41
C ALA A 72 7.41 5.38 4.36
N ALA A 73 6.76 4.52 3.57
CA ALA A 73 7.21 3.15 3.36
C ALA A 73 6.81 2.65 1.97
N ARG A 74 7.55 1.66 1.47
CA ARG A 74 7.33 1.09 0.14
C ARG A 74 7.62 -0.40 0.11
N ARG A 75 6.74 -1.18 -0.51
CA ARG A 75 6.92 -2.61 -0.74
C ARG A 75 6.63 -2.95 -2.21
N PRO A 76 7.65 -3.22 -3.03
CA PRO A 76 7.46 -3.77 -4.36
C PRO A 76 6.73 -5.11 -4.31
N VAL A 77 5.82 -5.33 -5.26
CA VAL A 77 5.15 -6.60 -5.53
C VAL A 77 5.84 -7.21 -6.75
N PRO A 78 6.51 -8.36 -6.61
CA PRO A 78 7.18 -9.02 -7.73
C PRO A 78 6.20 -9.30 -8.88
N LEU A 79 6.59 -8.94 -10.10
CA LEU A 79 5.81 -9.27 -11.29
C LEU A 79 5.91 -10.78 -11.57
N PRO A 80 4.86 -11.41 -12.13
CA PRO A 80 4.92 -12.79 -12.57
C PRO A 80 6.05 -12.97 -13.59
N GLY A 81 6.86 -14.02 -13.44
CA GLY A 81 7.97 -14.29 -14.36
C GLY A 81 9.14 -15.03 -13.74
N ASP A 82 9.26 -15.00 -12.41
CA ASP A 82 10.21 -15.84 -11.70
C ASP A 82 9.72 -17.29 -11.67
N ALA A 83 10.37 -18.16 -12.46
CA ALA A 83 10.01 -19.56 -12.57
C ALA A 83 10.31 -20.37 -11.30
N GLU A 84 11.16 -19.86 -10.42
CA GLU A 84 11.57 -20.52 -9.17
C GLU A 84 10.70 -20.11 -7.98
N ALA A 85 9.90 -19.05 -8.10
CA ALA A 85 8.99 -18.63 -7.05
C ALA A 85 7.96 -19.74 -6.73
N PRO A 86 7.73 -20.06 -5.44
CA PRO A 86 6.71 -21.03 -5.04
C PRO A 86 5.35 -20.68 -5.63
N ARG A 87 4.74 -21.62 -6.35
CA ARG A 87 3.46 -21.43 -7.03
C ARG A 87 2.58 -22.67 -6.89
N SER A 88 1.29 -22.43 -6.71
CA SER A 88 0.25 -23.46 -6.67
C SER A 88 -0.71 -23.26 -7.83
N ARG A 89 -1.14 -24.36 -8.47
CA ARG A 89 -2.18 -24.30 -9.49
C ARG A 89 -3.51 -23.97 -8.83
N VAL A 90 -4.23 -22.98 -9.35
CA VAL A 90 -5.62 -22.71 -8.94
C VAL A 90 -6.50 -23.83 -9.50
N GLN A 91 -7.08 -24.65 -8.63
CA GLN A 91 -8.06 -25.67 -9.02
C GLN A 91 -9.38 -25.00 -9.46
N VAL A 92 -10.11 -25.63 -10.37
CA VAL A 92 -11.43 -25.13 -10.84
C VAL A 92 -12.34 -24.98 -9.62
N GLU A 93 -12.86 -23.77 -9.43
CA GLU A 93 -13.66 -23.30 -8.28
C GLU A 93 -12.96 -23.17 -6.92
N GLY A 94 -11.68 -22.77 -6.87
CA GLY A 94 -11.15 -22.09 -5.67
C GLY A 94 -11.41 -22.80 -4.33
N ALA A 95 -11.45 -24.14 -4.34
CA ALA A 95 -11.93 -24.95 -3.23
C ALA A 95 -11.15 -24.70 -1.93
N ASP A 96 -9.91 -24.24 -2.06
CA ASP A 96 -9.02 -23.92 -0.93
C ASP A 96 -9.33 -22.56 -0.28
N ARG A 97 -10.03 -21.65 -0.98
CA ARG A 97 -10.34 -20.30 -0.47
C ARG A 97 -11.62 -19.68 -1.06
N PRO A 98 -12.78 -20.33 -0.90
CA PRO A 98 -14.06 -19.86 -1.47
C PRO A 98 -14.46 -18.46 -0.96
N GLU A 99 -14.06 -18.10 0.27
CA GLU A 99 -14.33 -16.80 0.88
C GLU A 99 -13.65 -15.63 0.18
N ARG A 100 -12.69 -15.87 -0.74
CA ARG A 100 -11.97 -14.82 -1.48
C ARG A 100 -12.89 -13.79 -2.12
N HIS A 101 -14.02 -14.24 -2.67
CA HIS A 101 -14.93 -13.40 -3.43
C HIS A 101 -15.93 -12.63 -2.54
N ALA A 102 -16.13 -13.08 -1.30
CA ALA A 102 -17.00 -12.43 -0.32
C ALA A 102 -16.23 -11.62 0.73
N ALA A 103 -14.90 -11.77 0.79
CA ALA A 103 -14.06 -11.03 1.73
C ALA A 103 -14.20 -9.51 1.50
N PRO A 104 -14.34 -8.71 2.57
CA PRO A 104 -14.41 -7.26 2.45
C PRO A 104 -13.11 -6.71 1.87
N MET A 105 -13.23 -5.59 1.16
CA MET A 105 -12.07 -4.89 0.62
C MET A 105 -11.16 -4.40 1.75
N LEU A 106 -9.85 -4.55 1.55
CA LEU A 106 -8.85 -4.00 2.46
C LEU A 106 -8.81 -2.48 2.26
N HIS A 107 -9.11 -1.71 3.31
CA HIS A 107 -9.17 -0.25 3.21
C HIS A 107 -7.78 0.38 3.34
N ALA A 108 -7.48 1.31 2.44
CA ALA A 108 -6.18 1.98 2.33
C ALA A 108 -5.72 2.70 3.62
N ALA A 109 -6.67 3.15 4.44
CA ALA A 109 -6.41 3.83 5.73
C ALA A 109 -6.69 2.94 6.96
N GLY A 110 -7.14 1.69 6.78
CA GLY A 110 -7.78 0.89 7.83
C GLY A 110 -6.84 0.04 8.68
N HIS A 111 -5.54 -0.05 8.36
CA HIS A 111 -4.68 -1.07 8.94
C HIS A 111 -3.44 -0.50 9.65
N PRO A 112 -3.35 -0.64 11.00
CA PRO A 112 -2.13 -0.34 11.72
C PRO A 112 -1.04 -1.29 11.27
N GLN A 113 0.13 -0.76 10.89
CA GLN A 113 1.27 -1.61 10.57
C GLN A 113 2.07 -1.90 11.83
N PRO A 114 2.64 -3.12 11.94
CA PRO A 114 3.60 -3.41 12.97
C PRO A 114 4.81 -2.47 12.83
N GLN A 115 5.20 -1.82 13.92
CA GLN A 115 6.39 -0.99 13.94
C GLN A 115 7.64 -1.84 13.67
N PRO A 116 8.57 -1.38 12.81
CA PRO A 116 9.86 -2.04 12.64
C PRO A 116 10.55 -2.14 14.01
N GLY A 117 10.73 -3.36 14.54
CA GLY A 117 11.41 -3.61 15.80
C GLY A 117 10.56 -4.21 16.94
N ALA A 118 9.22 -4.28 16.81
CA ALA A 118 8.35 -4.80 17.87
C ALA A 118 8.51 -6.32 18.17
N ARG A 119 9.35 -7.05 17.40
CA ARG A 119 9.53 -8.50 17.48
C ARG A 119 10.91 -8.95 18.01
N ALA A 120 11.71 -8.05 18.60
CA ALA A 120 12.99 -8.41 19.23
C ALA A 120 12.99 -8.33 20.76
N ALA A 121 12.04 -7.62 21.39
CA ALA A 121 12.07 -7.38 22.84
C ALA A 121 11.49 -8.51 23.71
N GLN A 122 10.78 -9.49 23.14
CA GLN A 122 10.08 -10.52 23.92
C GLN A 122 10.91 -11.80 24.16
N ALA A 123 12.12 -11.92 23.59
CA ALA A 123 12.98 -13.10 23.74
C ALA A 123 14.05 -12.99 24.85
N SER A 124 14.18 -11.84 25.51
CA SER A 124 15.30 -11.54 26.43
C SER A 124 14.87 -11.29 27.88
N MET A 125 13.89 -12.02 28.39
CA MET A 125 13.68 -12.15 29.84
C MET A 125 13.85 -13.64 30.23
N LYS A 126 15.10 -14.07 30.36
CA LYS A 126 15.42 -15.23 31.20
C LYS A 126 15.25 -14.81 32.66
N PRO A 127 14.56 -15.57 33.52
CA PRO A 127 14.51 -15.26 34.94
C PRO A 127 15.88 -15.57 35.56
N SER A 128 16.53 -14.56 36.13
CA SER A 128 17.66 -14.76 37.03
C SER A 128 17.17 -15.47 38.30
N ARG A 129 17.85 -16.56 38.64
CA ARG A 129 17.78 -17.23 39.95
C ARG A 129 18.69 -16.53 40.94
#